data_AF-A0A7W2AI57-F1
#
_entry.id   AF-A0A7W2AI57-F1
#
_cell.length_a   1.000
_cell.length_b   1.000
_cell.length_c   1.000
_cell.angle_alpha   90.00
_cell.angle_beta   90.00
_cell.angle_gamma   90.00
#
_symmetry.space_group_name_H-M   'P 1'
#
loop_
_entity.id
_entity.type
_entity.pdbx_description
1 polymer ?
#
loop_
_entity_poly.entity_id
_entity_poly.type
_entity_poly.pdbx_seq_one_letter_code
_entity_poly.pdbx_strand_id
1 'polypeptide(L)'
;MKALIYARVSTKKEEQETSLERQIEELSEWARELNMETVQTIAEQHSGFDLDRRGLYEMLEAVKKEKIQALLVQDDTRLGRGEAKLAIIHQLSRHNVRIFCKQQGGELELDAGESTVLSIIAKVEELQRKMMNQKISWGMRRAIREKGFNPAKNLKNQGMGGREKKEVPMEQIVALKEKKLTFEEIAATLKGFGYDVSRATVHRRYQEWKKKLEERDGRINDRVGGVKDGNDSMGTF
;
A
#
# COMPACT_ATOMS: atom_id res chain seq x y z
N MET A 1 20.74 -12.25 3.96
CA MET A 1 19.35 -12.39 3.46
C MET A 1 18.71 -13.55 4.23
N LYS A 2 17.45 -13.44 4.67
CA LYS A 2 16.77 -14.54 5.37
C LYS A 2 16.28 -15.61 4.40
N ALA A 3 16.72 -16.84 4.57
CA ALA A 3 16.43 -17.96 3.70
C ALA A 3 15.69 -19.08 4.45
N LEU A 4 14.85 -19.80 3.71
CA LEU A 4 14.21 -21.03 4.13
C LEU A 4 14.71 -22.17 3.25
N ILE A 5 15.05 -23.31 3.84
CA ILE A 5 15.44 -24.52 3.11
C ILE A 5 14.21 -25.42 2.97
N TYR A 6 13.93 -25.88 1.76
CA TYR A 6 12.82 -26.79 1.49
C TYR A 6 13.31 -28.03 0.73
N ALA A 7 13.15 -29.20 1.35
CA ALA A 7 13.54 -30.49 0.80
C ALA A 7 12.31 -31.39 0.65
N ARG A 8 12.23 -32.13 -0.47
CA ARG A 8 11.11 -33.05 -0.75
C ARG A 8 11.58 -34.31 -1.44
N VAL A 9 11.05 -35.45 -1.01
CA VAL A 9 11.17 -36.74 -1.73
C VAL A 9 9.79 -37.34 -1.99
N SER A 10 9.67 -38.24 -2.98
CA SER A 10 8.39 -38.72 -3.48
C SER A 10 7.82 -39.95 -2.75
N THR A 11 8.59 -40.65 -1.90
CA THR A 11 8.18 -41.97 -1.37
C THR A 11 8.77 -42.32 0.01
N LYS A 12 8.03 -43.10 0.81
CA LYS A 12 8.41 -43.63 2.15
C LYS A 12 9.32 -44.87 2.07
N LYS A 13 10.47 -44.78 1.41
CA LYS A 13 11.52 -45.82 1.56
C LYS A 13 12.56 -45.29 2.54
N GLU A 14 13.02 -46.12 3.47
CA GLU A 14 14.05 -45.75 4.47
C GLU A 14 15.32 -45.18 3.80
N GLU A 15 15.65 -45.65 2.59
CA GLU A 15 16.73 -45.11 1.73
C GLU A 15 16.57 -43.62 1.35
N GLN A 16 15.39 -43.02 1.54
CA GLN A 16 15.13 -41.60 1.23
C GLN A 16 15.23 -40.68 2.44
N GLU A 17 15.29 -41.19 3.67
CA GLU A 17 15.56 -40.35 4.85
C GLU A 17 16.99 -39.82 4.81
N THR A 18 17.96 -40.68 4.50
CA THR A 18 19.34 -40.27 4.23
C THR A 18 19.46 -39.32 3.03
N SER A 19 18.56 -39.43 2.04
CA SER A 19 18.51 -38.49 0.91
C SER A 19 18.01 -37.10 1.31
N LEU A 20 17.04 -37.00 2.22
CA LEU A 20 16.54 -35.72 2.74
C LEU A 20 17.60 -35.04 3.62
N GLU A 21 18.23 -35.78 4.53
CA GLU A 21 19.29 -35.25 5.39
C GLU A 21 20.44 -34.68 4.55
N ARG A 22 20.88 -35.44 3.55
CA ARG A 22 21.90 -34.98 2.60
C ARG A 22 21.47 -33.74 1.82
N GLN A 23 20.22 -33.67 1.34
CA GLN A 23 19.70 -32.47 0.68
C GLN A 23 19.76 -31.25 1.59
N ILE A 24 19.37 -31.42 2.86
CA ILE A 24 19.38 -30.34 3.84
C ILE A 24 20.81 -29.88 4.11
N GLU A 25 21.75 -30.81 4.26
CA GLU A 25 23.16 -30.50 4.49
C GLU A 25 23.76 -29.72 3.31
N GLU A 26 23.60 -30.23 2.08
CA GLU A 26 24.05 -29.57 0.84
C GLU A 26 23.45 -28.15 0.68
N LEU A 27 22.15 -27.98 0.98
CA LEU A 27 21.48 -26.68 0.92
C LEU A 27 21.91 -25.74 2.06
N SER A 28 22.22 -26.29 3.23
CA SER A 28 22.71 -25.51 4.38
C SER A 28 24.11 -24.98 4.12
N GLU A 29 24.99 -25.78 3.54
CA GLU A 29 26.30 -25.34 3.10
C GLU A 29 26.19 -24.28 2.01
N TRP A 30 25.34 -24.49 1.02
CA TRP A 30 25.12 -23.52 -0.05
C TRP A 30 24.55 -22.20 0.46
N ALA A 31 23.65 -22.23 1.46
CA ALA A 31 23.15 -21.03 2.12
C ALA A 31 24.30 -20.21 2.73
N ARG A 32 25.26 -20.88 3.38
CA ARG A 32 26.46 -20.23 3.95
C ARG A 32 27.33 -19.64 2.86
N GLU A 33 27.57 -20.36 1.77
CA GLU A 33 28.32 -19.86 0.60
C GLU A 33 27.70 -18.58 0.03
N LEU A 34 26.37 -18.51 0.01
CA LEU A 34 25.61 -17.34 -0.46
C LEU A 34 25.43 -16.23 0.59
N ASN A 35 26.02 -16.35 1.78
CA ASN A 35 25.83 -15.43 2.91
C ASN A 35 24.35 -15.22 3.27
N MET A 36 23.57 -16.30 3.24
CA MET A 36 22.18 -16.33 3.66
C MET A 36 22.04 -16.88 5.07
N GLU A 37 21.11 -16.31 5.83
CA GLU A 37 20.75 -16.77 7.17
C GLU A 37 19.59 -17.76 7.03
N THR A 38 19.87 -19.04 7.28
CA THR A 38 18.83 -20.08 7.30
C THR A 38 17.96 -19.92 8.54
N VAL A 39 16.72 -19.49 8.36
CA VAL A 39 15.77 -19.27 9.47
C VAL A 39 15.03 -20.56 9.83
N GLN A 40 14.65 -21.33 8.81
CA GLN A 40 13.91 -22.57 8.98
C GLN A 40 14.28 -23.56 7.88
N THR A 41 14.24 -24.84 8.24
CA THR A 41 14.38 -25.97 7.32
C THR A 41 13.10 -26.80 7.39
N ILE A 42 12.53 -27.10 6.23
CA ILE A 42 11.31 -27.89 6.09
C ILE A 42 11.60 -29.06 5.17
N ALA A 43 11.28 -30.26 5.63
CA ALA A 43 11.46 -31.50 4.89
C ALA A 43 10.14 -32.26 4.81
N GLU A 44 9.81 -32.80 3.64
CA GLU A 44 8.59 -33.58 3.47
C GLU A 44 8.75 -34.77 2.51
N GLN A 45 7.91 -35.78 2.73
CA GLN A 45 7.77 -36.95 1.86
C GLN A 45 6.40 -36.91 1.20
N HIS A 46 6.33 -36.40 -0.03
CA HIS A 46 5.05 -36.22 -0.73
C HIS A 46 5.21 -36.23 -2.25
N SER A 47 4.14 -36.59 -2.97
CA SER A 47 4.09 -36.46 -4.42
C SER A 47 4.16 -34.99 -4.84
N GLY A 48 4.94 -34.70 -5.89
CA GLY A 48 5.10 -33.34 -6.43
C GLY A 48 3.94 -32.85 -7.30
N PHE A 49 2.94 -33.69 -7.57
CA PHE A 49 1.70 -33.28 -8.24
C PHE A 49 0.63 -32.77 -7.26
N ASP A 50 0.79 -33.06 -5.97
CA ASP A 50 -0.18 -32.65 -4.95
C ASP A 50 0.14 -31.25 -4.42
N LEU A 51 -0.91 -30.49 -4.11
CA LEU A 51 -0.81 -29.19 -3.44
C LEU A 51 -1.24 -29.27 -1.97
N ASP A 52 -1.98 -30.31 -1.57
CA ASP A 52 -2.39 -30.53 -0.18
C ASP A 52 -1.24 -31.17 0.61
N ARG A 53 -0.25 -30.34 0.94
CA ARG A 53 1.02 -30.77 1.53
C ARG A 53 1.30 -29.98 2.78
N ARG A 54 1.42 -30.70 3.90
CA ARG A 54 1.70 -30.08 5.20
C ARG A 54 2.98 -29.24 5.18
N GLY A 55 4.08 -29.75 4.61
CA GLY A 55 5.34 -29.01 4.54
C GLY A 55 5.23 -27.76 3.66
N LEU A 56 4.52 -27.84 2.54
CA LEU A 56 4.22 -26.68 1.69
C LEU A 56 3.44 -25.60 2.44
N TYR A 57 2.42 -25.97 3.23
CA TYR A 57 1.67 -25.01 4.04
C TYR A 57 2.52 -24.36 5.13
N GLU A 58 3.32 -25.17 5.84
CA GLU A 58 4.27 -24.68 6.85
C GLU A 58 5.27 -23.69 6.23
N MET A 59 5.77 -23.98 5.02
CA MET A 59 6.65 -23.09 4.26
C MET A 59 5.98 -21.77 3.92
N LEU A 60 4.75 -21.80 3.37
CA LEU A 60 4.00 -20.59 3.02
C LEU A 60 3.64 -19.75 4.26
N GLU A 61 3.42 -20.39 5.40
CA GLU A 61 3.17 -19.71 6.67
C GLU A 61 4.43 -19.04 7.21
N ALA A 62 5.57 -19.73 7.17
CA ALA A 62 6.88 -19.18 7.55
C ALA A 62 7.24 -17.96 6.70
N VAL A 63 7.03 -18.04 5.38
CA VAL A 63 7.23 -16.91 4.45
C VAL A 63 6.42 -15.67 4.88
N LYS A 64 5.17 -15.87 5.30
CA LYS A 64 4.29 -14.77 5.76
C LYS A 64 4.70 -14.19 7.09
N LYS A 65 5.14 -15.02 8.05
CA LYS A 65 5.46 -14.59 9.43
C LYS A 65 6.87 -14.03 9.57
N GLU A 66 7.85 -14.67 8.96
CA GLU A 66 9.27 -14.47 9.29
C GLU A 66 10.03 -13.55 8.32
N LYS A 67 9.31 -12.96 7.35
CA LYS A 67 9.87 -12.10 6.28
C LYS A 67 11.02 -12.79 5.54
N ILE A 68 10.81 -14.06 5.20
CA ILE A 68 11.73 -14.84 4.35
C ILE A 68 11.85 -14.12 3.01
N GLN A 69 13.07 -14.05 2.48
CA GLN A 69 13.39 -13.40 1.21
C GLN A 69 13.89 -14.40 0.16
N ALA A 70 14.43 -15.54 0.61
CA ALA A 70 14.94 -16.59 -0.26
C ALA A 70 14.38 -17.96 0.13
N LEU A 71 14.07 -18.78 -0.86
CA LEU A 71 13.75 -20.20 -0.70
C LEU A 71 14.84 -21.01 -1.40
N LEU A 72 15.52 -21.89 -0.67
CA LEU A 72 16.57 -22.76 -1.19
C LEU A 72 15.99 -24.15 -1.44
N VAL A 73 16.14 -24.64 -2.68
CA VAL A 73 15.75 -25.98 -3.11
C VAL A 73 16.86 -26.64 -3.91
N GLN A 74 16.92 -27.96 -3.89
CA GLN A 74 17.92 -28.70 -4.68
C GLN A 74 17.65 -28.55 -6.18
N ASP A 75 16.40 -28.73 -6.58
CA ASP A 75 15.89 -28.67 -7.94
C ASP A 75 14.44 -28.18 -7.97
N ASP A 76 13.95 -27.79 -9.16
CA ASP A 76 12.61 -27.23 -9.34
C ASP A 76 11.49 -28.26 -9.08
N THR A 77 11.78 -29.55 -9.28
CA THR A 77 10.82 -30.63 -9.02
C THR A 77 10.51 -30.80 -7.55
N ARG A 78 11.36 -30.28 -6.64
CA ARG A 78 11.08 -30.24 -5.19
C ARG A 78 9.85 -29.40 -4.89
N LEU A 79 9.66 -28.29 -5.59
CA LEU A 79 8.49 -27.44 -5.44
C LEU A 79 7.24 -28.14 -5.96
N GLY A 80 7.31 -28.81 -7.10
CA GLY A 80 6.20 -29.56 -7.68
C GLY A 80 6.43 -29.89 -9.14
N ARG A 81 5.40 -30.38 -9.83
CA ARG A 81 5.43 -30.66 -11.27
C ARG A 81 4.23 -30.04 -11.98
N GLY A 82 4.43 -29.61 -13.24
CA GLY A 82 3.38 -29.02 -14.08
C GLY A 82 2.71 -27.81 -13.41
N GLU A 83 1.38 -27.82 -13.37
CA GLU A 83 0.56 -26.73 -12.80
C GLU A 83 0.85 -26.48 -11.32
N ALA A 84 1.15 -27.53 -10.54
CA ALA A 84 1.47 -27.39 -9.12
C ALA A 84 2.74 -26.56 -8.91
N LYS A 85 3.76 -26.74 -9.76
CA LYS A 85 5.01 -25.96 -9.72
C LYS A 85 4.72 -24.48 -9.95
N LEU A 86 3.99 -24.16 -11.02
CA LEU A 86 3.63 -22.78 -11.37
C LEU A 86 2.80 -22.09 -10.27
N ALA A 87 1.85 -22.81 -9.68
CA ALA A 87 1.04 -22.28 -8.58
C ALA A 87 1.91 -21.87 -7.38
N ILE A 88 2.90 -22.68 -7.02
CA ILE A 88 3.79 -22.42 -5.88
C ILE A 88 4.73 -21.25 -6.18
N ILE A 89 5.32 -21.23 -7.37
CA ILE A 89 6.18 -20.12 -7.81
C ILE A 89 5.40 -18.81 -7.79
N HIS A 90 4.16 -18.81 -8.29
CA HIS A 90 3.28 -17.64 -8.26
C HIS A 90 3.02 -17.16 -6.82
N GLN A 91 2.70 -18.08 -5.90
CA GLN A 91 2.47 -17.73 -4.49
C GLN A 91 3.72 -17.12 -3.83
N LEU A 92 4.89 -17.70 -4.07
CA LEU A 92 6.16 -17.21 -3.54
C LEU A 92 6.53 -15.83 -4.10
N SER A 93 6.36 -15.65 -5.41
CA SER A 93 6.59 -14.38 -6.09
C SER A 93 5.68 -13.28 -5.53
N ARG A 94 4.41 -13.58 -5.24
CA ARG A 94 3.49 -12.64 -4.57
C ARG A 94 3.93 -12.21 -3.17
N HIS A 95 4.78 -12.99 -2.51
CA HIS A 95 5.38 -12.68 -1.22
C HIS A 95 6.80 -12.10 -1.35
N ASN A 96 7.25 -11.75 -2.57
CA ASN A 96 8.60 -11.26 -2.88
C ASN A 96 9.71 -12.24 -2.42
N VAL A 97 9.43 -13.54 -2.47
CA VAL A 97 10.44 -14.57 -2.18
C VAL A 97 11.11 -14.99 -3.48
N ARG A 98 12.43 -14.91 -3.51
CA ARG A 98 13.27 -15.41 -4.59
C ARG A 98 13.57 -16.89 -4.37
N ILE A 99 13.48 -17.69 -5.42
CA ILE A 99 13.73 -19.13 -5.32
C ILE A 99 15.14 -19.38 -5.82
N PHE A 100 15.95 -20.11 -5.07
CA PHE A 100 17.31 -20.48 -5.40
C PHE A 100 17.39 -21.99 -5.60
N CYS A 101 17.87 -22.41 -6.77
CA CYS A 101 17.99 -23.79 -7.20
C CYS A 101 19.46 -24.20 -7.23
N LYS A 102 19.86 -25.17 -6.40
CA LYS A 102 21.27 -25.60 -6.31
C LYS A 102 21.78 -26.16 -7.63
N GLN A 103 20.98 -26.95 -8.35
CA GLN A 103 21.36 -27.52 -9.65
C GLN A 103 21.60 -26.46 -10.74
N GLN A 104 20.90 -25.33 -10.67
CA GLN A 104 21.12 -24.19 -11.57
C GLN A 104 22.22 -23.24 -11.06
N GLY A 105 22.70 -23.44 -9.82
CA GLY A 105 23.75 -22.62 -9.22
C GLY A 105 23.34 -21.21 -8.84
N GLY A 106 22.04 -20.90 -8.80
CA GLY A 106 21.56 -19.54 -8.60
C GLY A 106 20.05 -19.43 -8.39
N GLU A 107 19.50 -18.26 -8.72
CA GLU A 107 18.06 -18.03 -8.72
C GLU A 107 17.39 -18.92 -9.78
N LEU A 108 16.20 -19.43 -9.48
CA LEU A 108 15.43 -20.31 -10.36
C LEU A 108 15.10 -19.56 -11.66
N GLU A 109 15.67 -20.03 -12.75
CA GLU A 109 15.34 -19.55 -14.09
C GLU A 109 14.12 -20.32 -14.61
N LEU A 110 13.08 -19.56 -14.99
CA LEU A 110 11.87 -20.10 -15.58
C LEU A 110 12.01 -20.14 -17.09
N ASP A 111 11.43 -21.17 -17.71
CA ASP A 111 11.34 -21.19 -19.16
C ASP A 111 10.36 -20.12 -19.70
N ALA A 112 10.43 -19.86 -21.01
CA ALA A 112 9.60 -18.84 -21.65
C ALA A 112 8.08 -19.13 -21.52
N GLY A 113 7.69 -20.41 -21.53
CA GLY A 113 6.31 -20.83 -21.35
C GLY A 113 5.83 -20.56 -19.92
N GLU A 114 6.62 -20.97 -18.93
CA GLU A 114 6.34 -20.76 -17.50
C GLU A 114 6.21 -19.27 -17.16
N SER A 115 7.16 -18.46 -17.62
CA SER A 115 7.14 -17.00 -17.44
C SER A 115 5.90 -16.35 -18.09
N THR A 116 5.52 -16.82 -19.28
CA THR A 116 4.32 -16.35 -19.98
C THR A 116 3.05 -16.70 -19.20
N VAL A 117 2.93 -17.94 -18.70
CA VAL A 117 1.77 -18.38 -17.92
C VAL A 117 1.65 -17.57 -16.63
N LEU A 118 2.75 -17.33 -15.90
CA LEU A 118 2.73 -16.48 -14.70
C LEU A 118 2.29 -15.05 -15.01
N SER A 119 2.76 -14.48 -16.13
CA SER A 119 2.36 -13.16 -16.59
C SER A 119 0.87 -13.08 -16.92
N ILE A 120 0.32 -14.12 -17.53
CA ILE A 120 -1.12 -14.24 -17.81
C ILE A 120 -1.91 -14.32 -16.50
N ILE A 121 -1.49 -15.16 -15.54
CA ILE A 121 -2.15 -15.27 -14.23
C ILE A 121 -2.17 -13.91 -13.52
N ALA A 122 -1.04 -13.22 -13.46
CA ALA A 122 -0.94 -11.89 -12.86
C ALA A 122 -1.89 -10.88 -13.55
N LYS A 123 -2.02 -10.95 -14.87
CA LYS A 123 -2.94 -10.09 -15.62
C LYS A 123 -4.40 -10.41 -15.34
N VAL A 124 -4.75 -11.70 -15.26
CA VAL A 124 -6.10 -12.15 -14.92
C VAL A 124 -6.48 -11.69 -13.51
N GLU A 125 -5.58 -11.80 -12.53
CA GLU A 125 -5.81 -11.29 -11.17
C GLU A 125 -6.08 -9.77 -11.15
N GLU A 126 -5.32 -9.00 -11.94
CA GLU A 126 -5.52 -7.54 -12.09
C GLU A 126 -6.92 -7.23 -12.66
N LEU A 127 -7.34 -7.96 -13.69
CA LEU A 127 -8.65 -7.81 -14.32
C LEU A 127 -9.77 -8.18 -13.36
N GLN A 128 -9.64 -9.29 -12.62
CA GLN A 128 -10.60 -9.70 -11.60
C GLN A 128 -10.77 -8.63 -10.52
N ARG A 129 -9.67 -8.02 -10.05
CA ARG A 129 -9.72 -6.91 -9.09
C ARG A 129 -10.47 -5.70 -9.64
N LYS A 130 -10.23 -5.33 -10.91
CA LYS A 130 -10.96 -4.23 -11.56
C LYS A 130 -12.45 -4.51 -11.68
N MET A 131 -12.82 -5.71 -12.12
CA MET A 131 -14.23 -6.12 -12.20
C MET A 131 -14.90 -6.11 -10.84
N MET A 132 -14.23 -6.61 -9.79
CA MET A 132 -14.73 -6.56 -8.42
C MET A 132 -14.99 -5.12 -7.97
N ASN A 133 -14.03 -4.22 -8.17
CA ASN A 133 -14.18 -2.81 -7.82
C ASN A 133 -15.31 -2.12 -8.58
N GLN A 134 -15.49 -2.47 -9.86
CA GLN A 134 -16.61 -1.99 -10.67
C GLN A 134 -17.96 -2.49 -10.12
N LYS A 135 -18.06 -3.79 -9.78
CA LYS A 135 -19.26 -4.36 -9.16
C LYS A 135 -19.59 -3.68 -7.83
N ILE A 136 -18.60 -3.45 -6.97
CA ILE A 136 -18.76 -2.71 -5.70
C ILE A 136 -19.24 -1.29 -5.97
N SER A 137 -18.62 -0.58 -6.92
CA SER A 137 -19.01 0.78 -7.31
C SER A 137 -20.45 0.85 -7.82
N TRP A 138 -20.87 -0.11 -8.64
CA TRP A 138 -22.25 -0.19 -9.14
C TRP A 138 -23.24 -0.48 -8.01
N GLY A 139 -22.95 -1.45 -7.15
CA GLY A 139 -23.77 -1.77 -5.98
C GLY A 139 -23.91 -0.57 -5.04
N MET A 140 -22.82 0.15 -4.79
CA MET A 140 -22.81 1.37 -3.97
C MET A 140 -23.66 2.48 -4.57
N ARG A 141 -23.49 2.77 -5.87
CA ARG A 141 -24.30 3.78 -6.58
C ARG A 141 -25.79 3.45 -6.56
N ARG A 142 -26.12 2.16 -6.74
CA ARG A 142 -27.49 1.67 -6.66
C ARG A 142 -28.06 1.86 -5.24
N ALA A 143 -27.31 1.50 -4.21
CA ALA A 143 -27.74 1.67 -2.82
C ALA A 143 -27.95 3.15 -2.44
N ILE A 144 -27.08 4.06 -2.91
CA ILE A 144 -27.25 5.51 -2.69
C ILE A 144 -28.55 5.99 -3.36
N ARG A 145 -28.74 5.64 -4.64
CA ARG A 145 -29.88 6.11 -5.44
C ARG A 145 -31.23 5.54 -5.00
N GLU A 146 -31.29 4.22 -4.80
CA GLU A 146 -32.56 3.51 -4.54
C GLU A 146 -32.89 3.42 -3.06
N LYS A 147 -31.88 3.33 -2.18
CA LYS A 147 -32.07 3.08 -0.74
C LYS A 147 -31.62 4.24 0.14
N GLY A 148 -31.20 5.37 -0.45
CA GLY A 148 -30.70 6.53 0.30
C GLY A 148 -29.46 6.23 1.15
N PHE A 149 -28.71 5.16 0.82
CA PHE A 149 -27.55 4.73 1.59
C PHE A 149 -26.48 5.82 1.59
N ASN A 150 -25.97 6.22 2.77
CA ASN A 150 -24.90 7.20 2.89
C ASN A 150 -23.59 6.52 3.30
N PRO A 151 -22.61 6.35 2.39
CA PRO A 151 -21.35 5.66 2.66
C PRO A 151 -20.51 6.35 3.75
N ALA A 152 -20.70 7.67 3.95
CA ALA A 152 -19.94 8.43 4.93
C ALA A 152 -20.16 7.91 6.36
N LYS A 153 -21.33 7.31 6.65
CA LYS A 153 -21.66 6.74 7.97
C LYS A 153 -20.82 5.51 8.34
N ASN A 154 -20.16 4.86 7.38
CA ASN A 154 -19.29 3.71 7.63
C ASN A 154 -17.84 4.07 7.95
N LEU A 155 -17.50 5.36 7.92
CA LEU A 155 -16.18 5.83 8.30
C LEU A 155 -16.08 5.81 9.84
N LYS A 156 -15.22 4.95 10.40
CA LYS A 156 -14.98 4.87 11.86
C LYS A 156 -14.43 6.18 12.46
N ASN A 157 -13.88 7.05 11.63
CA ASN A 157 -13.27 8.33 12.01
C ASN A 157 -14.11 9.53 11.54
N GLN A 158 -15.44 9.47 11.61
CA GLN A 158 -16.27 10.67 11.44
C GLN A 158 -15.87 11.71 12.49
N GLY A 159 -15.25 12.82 12.05
CA GLY A 159 -14.83 13.92 12.92
C GLY A 159 -13.36 13.93 13.35
N MET A 160 -12.63 12.79 13.28
CA MET A 160 -11.17 12.76 13.49
C MET A 160 -10.37 12.98 12.21
N GLY A 161 -11.06 13.10 11.07
CA GLY A 161 -10.51 13.46 9.76
C GLY A 161 -10.26 14.95 9.62
N GLY A 162 -9.31 15.47 10.38
CA GLY A 162 -8.75 16.80 10.23
C GLY A 162 -7.51 16.88 11.11
N ARG A 163 -6.36 17.31 10.57
CA ARG A 163 -5.29 17.78 11.47
C ARG A 163 -5.95 18.81 12.38
N GLU A 164 -5.84 18.65 13.70
CA GLU A 164 -6.29 19.67 14.66
C GLU A 164 -5.88 21.03 14.11
N LYS A 165 -6.85 21.94 13.98
CA LYS A 165 -6.56 23.30 13.53
C LYS A 165 -5.62 23.88 14.58
N LYS A 166 -4.30 23.84 14.34
CA LYS A 166 -3.34 24.51 15.21
C LYS A 166 -3.81 25.95 15.36
N GLU A 167 -4.04 26.38 16.59
CA GLU A 167 -4.40 27.76 16.85
C GLU A 167 -3.16 28.61 16.57
N VAL A 168 -3.21 29.33 15.45
CA VAL A 168 -2.13 30.22 15.02
C VAL A 168 -2.68 31.63 15.08
N PRO A 169 -1.98 32.57 15.72
CA PRO A 169 -2.41 33.96 15.84
C PRO A 169 -2.46 34.61 14.45
N MET A 170 -3.68 34.80 13.93
CA MET A 170 -3.89 35.35 12.59
C MET A 170 -3.40 36.80 12.51
N GLU A 171 -3.61 37.59 13.56
CA GLU A 171 -3.15 38.98 13.65
C GLU A 171 -1.64 39.10 13.44
N GLN A 172 -0.85 38.19 14.00
CA GLN A 172 0.59 38.16 13.83
C GLN A 172 0.99 37.79 12.39
N ILE A 173 0.28 36.84 11.75
CA ILE A 173 0.52 36.49 10.35
C ILE A 173 0.29 37.71 9.44
N VAL A 174 -0.80 38.47 9.65
CA VAL A 174 -1.09 39.67 8.86
C VAL A 174 -0.04 40.75 9.11
N ALA A 175 0.27 41.07 10.36
CA ALA A 175 1.23 42.12 10.71
C ALA A 175 2.64 41.82 10.17
N LEU A 176 3.10 40.56 10.24
CA LEU A 176 4.39 40.17 9.66
C LEU A 176 4.35 40.21 8.13
N LYS A 177 3.19 39.94 7.51
CA LYS A 177 3.04 40.01 6.05
C LYS A 177 3.03 41.45 5.53
N GLU A 178 2.42 42.38 6.27
CA GLU A 178 2.46 43.82 5.98
C GLU A 178 3.88 44.39 6.09
N LYS A 179 4.69 43.86 7.01
CA LYS A 179 6.14 44.12 7.10
C LYS A 179 6.96 43.47 5.96
N LYS A 180 6.30 42.94 4.94
CA LYS A 180 6.87 42.33 3.72
C LYS A 180 7.68 41.03 3.94
N LEU A 181 7.51 40.34 5.06
CA LEU A 181 8.15 39.02 5.24
C LEU A 181 7.57 37.97 4.28
N THR A 182 8.40 37.00 3.93
CA THR A 182 8.02 35.80 3.19
C THR A 182 7.26 34.83 4.10
N PHE A 183 6.46 33.93 3.51
CA PHE A 183 5.73 32.93 4.29
C PHE A 183 6.65 31.93 5.02
N GLU A 184 7.89 31.82 4.58
CA GLU A 184 8.91 30.98 5.22
C GLU A 184 9.48 31.66 6.47
N GLU A 185 9.83 32.94 6.37
CA GLU A 185 10.26 33.76 7.51
C GLU A 185 9.15 33.91 8.56
N ILE A 186 7.90 34.08 8.14
CA ILE A 186 6.75 34.13 9.04
C ILE A 186 6.59 32.80 9.78
N ALA A 187 6.73 31.67 9.09
CA ALA A 187 6.64 30.35 9.73
C ALA A 187 7.80 30.13 10.72
N ALA A 188 9.03 30.54 10.37
CA ALA A 188 10.19 30.46 11.26
C ALA A 188 10.02 31.35 12.51
N THR A 189 9.49 32.57 12.33
CA THR A 189 9.21 33.51 13.42
C THR A 189 8.15 32.94 14.38
N LEU A 190 7.06 32.41 13.84
CA LEU A 190 6.00 31.79 14.65
C LEU A 190 6.47 30.53 15.38
N LYS A 191 7.36 29.73 14.77
CA LYS A 191 8.05 28.63 15.46
C LYS A 191 8.91 29.13 16.63
N GLY A 192 9.60 30.25 16.46
CA GLY A 192 10.35 30.91 17.54
C GLY A 192 9.48 31.34 18.73
N PHE A 193 8.20 31.63 18.49
CA PHE A 193 7.21 31.93 19.53
C PHE A 193 6.47 30.69 20.07
N GLY A 194 6.92 29.48 19.71
CA GLY A 194 6.36 28.22 20.21
C GLY A 194 5.20 27.65 19.37
N TYR A 195 4.86 28.25 18.22
CA TYR A 195 3.83 27.72 17.33
C TYR A 195 4.45 26.74 16.31
N ASP A 196 4.09 25.46 16.39
CA ASP A 196 4.54 24.47 15.41
C ASP A 196 3.77 24.59 14.07
N VAL A 197 4.17 25.55 13.23
CA VAL A 197 3.49 25.85 11.95
C VAL A 197 4.41 25.67 10.75
N SER A 198 3.86 25.11 9.67
CA SER A 198 4.58 25.01 8.39
C SER A 198 4.28 26.21 7.49
N ARG A 199 5.18 26.49 6.53
CA ARG A 199 4.97 27.48 5.46
C ARG A 199 3.59 27.34 4.80
N ALA A 200 3.18 26.11 4.49
CA ALA A 200 1.90 25.81 3.89
C ALA A 200 0.71 26.17 4.80
N THR A 201 0.87 26.01 6.12
CA THR A 201 -0.15 26.36 7.11
C THR A 201 -0.35 27.88 7.18
N VAL A 202 0.75 28.64 7.21
CA VAL A 202 0.73 30.12 7.22
C VAL A 202 0.12 30.65 5.92
N HIS A 203 0.56 30.15 4.76
CA HIS A 203 0.03 30.56 3.47
C HIS A 203 -1.48 30.32 3.37
N ARG A 204 -1.95 29.11 3.72
CA ARG A 204 -3.38 28.78 3.71
C ARG A 204 -4.19 29.72 4.61
N ARG A 205 -3.74 29.97 5.85
CA ARG A 205 -4.44 30.86 6.80
C ARG A 205 -4.52 32.29 6.28
N TYR A 206 -3.45 32.80 5.67
CA TYR A 206 -3.45 34.13 5.07
C TYR A 206 -4.42 34.24 3.89
N GLN A 207 -4.49 33.24 3.01
CA GLN A 207 -5.45 33.21 1.90
C GLN A 207 -6.90 33.11 2.38
N GLU A 208 -7.17 32.27 3.39
CA GLU A 208 -8.49 32.16 4.03
C GLU A 208 -8.93 33.51 4.64
N TRP A 209 -8.02 34.23 5.29
CA TRP A 209 -8.29 35.56 5.83
C TRP A 209 -8.56 36.59 4.73
N LYS A 210 -7.72 36.61 3.67
CA LYS A 210 -7.87 37.54 2.55
C LYS A 210 -9.22 37.34 1.84
N LYS A 211 -9.59 36.08 1.58
CA LYS A 211 -10.88 35.75 0.98
C LYS A 211 -12.07 36.20 1.82
N LYS A 212 -12.00 36.01 3.15
CA LYS A 212 -13.03 36.52 4.08
C LYS A 212 -13.12 38.04 4.10
N LEU A 213 -11.99 38.73 3.93
CA LEU A 213 -11.95 40.19 3.83
C LEU A 213 -12.62 40.66 2.54
N GLU A 214 -12.28 40.07 1.40
CA GLU A 214 -12.88 40.34 0.10
C GLU A 214 -14.40 40.06 0.08
N GLU A 215 -14.84 38.94 0.68
CA GLU A 215 -16.26 38.61 0.84
C GLU A 215 -17.01 39.59 1.77
N ARG A 216 -16.32 40.19 2.75
CA ARG A 216 -16.90 41.19 3.66
C ARG A 216 -17.03 42.54 2.99
N ASP A 217 -15.99 42.98 2.28
CA ASP A 217 -15.97 44.28 1.61
C ASP A 217 -16.90 44.31 0.39
N GLY A 218 -17.05 43.20 -0.34
CA GLY A 218 -18.04 43.06 -1.41
C GLY A 218 -19.49 43.22 -0.92
N ARG A 219 -19.83 42.69 0.26
CA ARG A 219 -21.17 42.85 0.86
C ARG A 219 -21.44 44.26 1.38
N ILE A 220 -20.40 45.04 1.68
CA ILE A 220 -20.54 46.44 2.12
C ILE A 220 -20.83 47.33 0.91
N ASN A 221 -20.16 47.13 -0.22
CA ASN A 221 -20.43 47.89 -1.44
C ASN A 221 -21.86 47.68 -1.99
N ASP A 222 -22.41 46.46 -1.90
CA ASP A 222 -23.78 46.17 -2.33
C ASP A 222 -24.86 46.85 -1.45
N ARG A 223 -24.54 47.22 -0.20
CA ARG A 223 -25.49 47.92 0.70
C ARG A 223 -25.47 49.43 0.56
N VAL A 224 -24.35 50.03 0.14
CA VAL A 224 -24.21 51.48 0.03
C VAL A 224 -24.75 52.02 -1.31
N GLY A 225 -24.85 51.18 -2.34
CA GLY A 225 -25.41 51.55 -3.65
C GLY A 225 -26.95 51.65 -3.74
N GLY A 226 -27.68 51.41 -2.65
CA GLY A 226 -29.15 51.28 -2.66
C GLY A 226 -29.96 52.48 -2.16
N VAL A 227 -29.37 53.66 -1.92
CA VAL A 227 -30.08 54.82 -1.36
C VAL A 227 -29.80 56.13 -2.11
N LYS A 228 -30.18 56.19 -3.39
CA LYS A 228 -30.54 57.38 -4.21
C LYS A 228 -31.25 56.77 -5.43
N ASP A 229 -32.54 56.92 -5.70
CA ASP A 229 -33.37 58.11 -5.80
C ASP A 229 -34.83 57.77 -5.49
N GLY A 230 -35.49 58.61 -4.72
CA GLY A 230 -36.90 58.44 -4.37
C GLY A 230 -37.34 59.54 -3.42
N ASN A 231 -37.36 60.78 -3.90
CA ASN A 231 -38.13 61.82 -3.24
C ASN A 231 -38.90 62.64 -4.27
N ASP A 232 -40.21 62.61 -4.06
CA ASP A 232 -41.33 63.34 -4.64
C ASP A 232 -41.07 64.72 -5.25
N SER A 233 -41.83 65.02 -6.30
CA SER A 233 -42.88 66.06 -6.18
C SER A 233 -43.87 66.03 -7.37
N MET A 234 -45.12 65.73 -7.02
CA MET A 234 -46.36 66.07 -7.72
C MET A 234 -46.50 67.56 -8.07
N GLY A 235 -47.36 67.84 -9.06
CA GLY A 235 -48.11 69.09 -9.23
C GLY A 235 -47.72 69.83 -10.50
N THR A 236 -48.61 70.29 -11.38
CA THR A 236 -50.05 70.57 -11.30
C THR A 236 -50.52 70.96 -12.71
N PHE A 237 -51.75 70.55 -13.05
CA PHE A 237 -52.66 71.01 -14.13
C PHE A 237 -52.16 71.02 -15.58
#